data_AF-A0A0R2IUT2-F1
#
_entry.id   AF-A0A0R2IUT2-F1
#
_cell.length_a   1.000
_cell.length_b   1.000
_cell.length_c   1.000
_cell.angle_alpha   90.00
_cell.angle_beta   90.00
_cell.angle_gamma   90.00
#
_symmetry.space_group_name_H-M   'P 1'
#
loop_
_entity.id
_entity.type
_entity.pdbx_description
1 polymer ?
#
loop_
_entity_poly.entity_id
_entity_poly.type
_entity_poly.pdbx_seq_one_letter_code
_entity_poly.pdbx_strand_id
1 'polypeptide(L)'
;MYKIPASVFESINDYGNDKEKSVLHVLTPMRISVNNEFFPRIPKKNHKAVRTALGLTKPATIEFTDDEMMVHDKQGNVARTEKMSDFNFVQFGAIRTMPIAPPAYTYSMTMVIGVQERFYYVLNPNFMVFQRLSPLLKQQGVTVEDPFDIASLPSNEERENYFNKFYVERIKGTNYPLQLKWMPFLI
;
A
#
# COMPACT_ATOMS: atom_id res chain seq x y z
N MET A 1 -14.72 -2.36 -10.70
CA MET A 1 -14.06 -1.56 -9.67
C MET A 1 -14.67 -1.82 -8.32
N TYR A 2 -13.87 -2.31 -7.38
CA TYR A 2 -14.31 -2.57 -6.03
C TYR A 2 -14.63 -1.27 -5.26
N LYS A 3 -15.74 -1.29 -4.52
CA LYS A 3 -16.16 -0.17 -3.67
C LYS A 3 -15.66 -0.38 -2.25
N ILE A 4 -14.57 0.30 -1.91
CA ILE A 4 -13.91 0.21 -0.59
C ILE A 4 -14.84 0.69 0.56
N PRO A 5 -15.12 -0.12 1.59
CA PRO A 5 -15.94 0.35 2.73
C PRO A 5 -15.36 1.62 3.36
N ALA A 6 -16.22 2.59 3.72
CA ALA A 6 -15.76 3.87 4.27
C ALA A 6 -14.89 3.71 5.55
N SER A 7 -15.23 2.72 6.38
CA SER A 7 -14.51 2.37 7.61
C SER A 7 -13.03 2.03 7.38
N VAL A 8 -12.67 1.53 6.19
CA VAL A 8 -11.29 1.21 5.82
C VAL A 8 -10.40 2.47 5.80
N PHE A 9 -10.99 3.63 5.53
CA PHE A 9 -10.31 4.93 5.45
C PHE A 9 -10.22 5.66 6.80
N GLU A 10 -11.07 5.33 7.77
CA GLU A 10 -11.24 6.11 9.01
C GLU A 10 -10.12 5.88 10.04
N SER A 11 -9.41 4.75 9.96
CA SER A 11 -8.53 4.26 11.04
C SER A 11 -7.05 4.13 10.66
N ILE A 12 -6.56 4.91 9.69
CA ILE A 12 -5.13 4.85 9.27
C ILE A 12 -4.19 5.37 10.38
N ASN A 13 -4.70 5.91 11.49
CA ASN A 13 -3.90 6.36 12.64
C ASN A 13 -3.95 5.39 13.85
N ASP A 14 -4.90 4.45 13.89
CA ASP A 14 -5.07 3.50 15.01
C ASP A 14 -4.28 2.23 14.71
N TYR A 15 -3.00 2.22 15.08
CA TYR A 15 -2.25 0.98 15.05
C TYR A 15 -1.82 0.56 16.44
N GLY A 16 -2.70 -0.26 17.02
CA GLY A 16 -2.33 -1.24 18.02
C GLY A 16 -1.30 -2.23 17.49
N ASN A 17 -0.90 -3.16 18.36
CA ASN A 17 0.31 -3.93 18.18
C ASN A 17 0.27 -5.04 17.09
N ASP A 18 -0.73 -5.09 16.21
CA ASP A 18 -1.05 -6.27 15.40
C ASP A 18 -1.41 -5.87 13.95
N LYS A 19 -0.38 -5.65 13.12
CA LYS A 19 -0.53 -5.11 11.75
C LYS A 19 -1.08 -6.17 10.79
N GLU A 20 -0.79 -7.44 11.04
CA GLU A 20 -1.29 -8.57 10.26
C GLU A 20 -2.80 -8.75 10.38
N LYS A 21 -3.42 -8.35 11.50
CA LYS A 21 -4.88 -8.29 11.61
C LYS A 21 -5.44 -6.98 11.04
N SER A 22 -4.77 -5.84 11.27
CA SER A 22 -5.25 -4.54 10.76
C SER A 22 -5.42 -4.51 9.25
N VAL A 23 -4.51 -5.14 8.49
CA VAL A 23 -4.56 -5.15 7.02
C VAL A 23 -5.84 -5.78 6.47
N LEU A 24 -6.57 -6.60 7.24
CA LEU A 24 -7.84 -7.20 6.82
C LEU A 24 -9.05 -6.27 6.96
N HIS A 25 -8.88 -5.13 7.64
CA HIS A 25 -10.00 -4.27 8.03
C HIS A 25 -9.81 -2.81 7.66
N VAL A 26 -8.57 -2.32 7.62
CA VAL A 26 -8.25 -0.91 7.41
C VAL A 26 -7.00 -0.77 6.56
N LEU A 27 -6.92 0.31 5.77
CA LEU A 27 -5.70 0.63 5.01
C LEU A 27 -4.52 0.67 5.97
N THR A 28 -3.53 -0.20 5.77
CA THR A 28 -2.43 -0.42 6.71
C THR A 28 -1.09 -0.15 6.03
N PRO A 29 -0.25 0.77 6.55
CA PRO A 29 1.11 0.96 6.08
C PRO A 29 1.90 -0.35 6.18
N MET A 30 2.34 -0.86 5.03
CA MET A 30 3.19 -2.03 4.94
C MET A 30 4.30 -1.81 3.95
N ARG A 31 5.44 -2.45 4.21
CA ARG A 31 6.46 -2.67 3.20
C ARG A 31 5.96 -3.75 2.24
N ILE A 32 6.20 -3.58 0.96
CA ILE A 32 5.82 -4.57 -0.06
C ILE A 32 7.11 -5.17 -0.60
N SER A 33 7.21 -6.50 -0.64
CA SER A 33 8.26 -7.21 -1.37
C SER A 33 7.65 -7.80 -2.64
N VAL A 34 8.28 -7.63 -3.79
CA VAL A 34 7.90 -8.29 -5.05
C VAL A 34 9.17 -8.89 -5.63
N ASN A 35 9.23 -10.23 -5.75
CA ASN A 35 10.39 -10.97 -6.26
C ASN A 35 11.71 -10.53 -5.58
N ASN A 36 11.70 -10.48 -4.25
CA ASN A 36 12.80 -10.04 -3.37
C ASN A 36 13.19 -8.56 -3.45
N GLU A 37 12.51 -7.75 -4.27
CA GLU A 37 12.66 -6.29 -4.27
C GLU A 37 11.68 -5.65 -3.28
N PHE A 38 12.19 -4.83 -2.36
CA PHE A 38 11.37 -4.22 -1.32
C PHE A 38 11.03 -2.74 -1.56
N PHE A 39 9.80 -2.37 -1.26
CA PHE A 39 9.22 -1.04 -1.44
C PHE A 39 8.58 -0.52 -0.14
N PRO A 40 8.97 0.66 0.37
CA PRO A 40 10.14 1.43 -0.07
C PRO A 40 11.47 0.70 0.22
N ARG A 41 12.50 1.05 -0.54
CA ARG A 41 13.87 0.63 -0.26
C ARG A 41 14.36 1.37 0.98
N ILE A 42 14.67 0.63 2.04
CA ILE A 42 15.21 1.22 3.26
C ILE A 42 16.73 1.36 3.07
N PRO A 43 17.32 2.56 3.24
CA PRO A 43 18.75 2.75 3.13
C PRO A 43 19.51 1.85 4.12
N LYS A 44 20.55 1.15 3.64
CA LYS A 44 21.41 0.28 4.49
C LYS A 44 22.08 1.02 5.65
N LYS A 45 22.17 2.36 5.61
CA LYS A 45 22.89 3.19 6.58
C LYS A 45 22.13 3.48 7.89
N ASN A 46 20.84 3.14 8.01
CA ASN A 46 20.15 3.26 9.30
C ASN A 46 20.53 2.08 10.19
N HIS A 47 21.53 2.29 11.04
CA HIS A 47 21.97 1.34 12.05
C HIS A 47 20.75 0.81 12.83
N LYS A 48 20.65 -0.52 12.93
CA LYS A 48 19.68 -1.25 13.76
C LYS A 48 19.55 -0.62 15.17
N ALA A 49 20.67 -0.10 15.71
CA ALA A 49 20.75 0.61 16.97
C ALA A 49 19.93 1.92 17.02
N VAL A 50 19.92 2.73 15.96
CA VAL A 50 19.14 3.99 15.89
C VAL A 50 17.64 3.69 15.83
N ARG A 51 17.25 2.64 15.10
CA ARG A 51 15.85 2.19 15.06
C ARG A 51 15.39 1.65 16.40
N THR A 52 16.19 0.83 17.08
CA THR A 52 15.88 0.32 18.42
C THR A 52 15.85 1.42 19.48
N ALA A 53 16.77 2.39 19.42
CA ALA A 53 16.82 3.54 20.33
C ALA A 53 15.61 4.48 20.18
N LEU A 54 14.99 4.53 18.99
CA LEU A 54 13.76 5.28 18.71
C LEU A 54 12.48 4.43 18.84
N GLY A 55 12.58 3.16 19.28
CA GLY A 55 11.41 2.27 19.38
C GLY A 55 10.80 1.84 18.04
N LEU A 56 11.50 2.02 16.92
CA LEU A 56 11.04 1.70 15.58
C LEU A 56 11.15 0.19 15.33
N THR A 57 10.04 -0.53 15.47
CA THR A 57 9.89 -1.94 15.07
C THR A 57 10.13 -2.13 13.58
N LYS A 58 10.58 -3.32 13.15
CA LYS A 58 10.65 -3.66 11.72
C LYS A 58 9.28 -3.37 11.08
N PRO A 59 9.23 -2.75 9.88
CA PRO A 59 7.96 -2.50 9.22
C PRO A 59 7.31 -3.84 8.84
N ALA A 60 6.01 -3.98 9.15
CA ALA A 60 5.22 -5.10 8.68
C ALA A 60 5.34 -5.22 7.16
N THR A 61 5.44 -6.44 6.66
CA THR A 61 5.74 -6.71 5.24
C THR A 61 4.64 -7.59 4.64
N ILE A 62 4.25 -7.27 3.41
CA ILE A 62 3.53 -8.17 2.54
C ILE A 62 4.46 -8.54 1.38
N GLU A 63 4.68 -9.82 1.17
CA GLU A 63 5.60 -10.36 0.18
C GLU A 63 4.82 -11.03 -0.93
N PHE A 64 5.22 -10.75 -2.16
CA PHE A 64 4.72 -11.39 -3.37
C PHE A 64 5.88 -12.14 -4.02
N THR A 65 5.64 -13.42 -4.25
CA THR A 65 6.44 -14.28 -5.12
C THR A 65 5.70 -14.45 -6.46
N ASP A 66 6.14 -15.40 -7.30
CA ASP A 66 5.48 -15.64 -8.58
C ASP A 66 4.06 -16.22 -8.42
N ASP A 67 3.79 -16.97 -7.35
CA ASP A 67 2.53 -17.69 -7.14
C ASP A 67 1.80 -17.36 -5.83
N GLU A 68 2.48 -16.75 -4.86
CA GLU A 68 1.96 -16.58 -3.50
C GLU A 68 2.14 -15.15 -2.97
N MET A 69 1.21 -14.77 -2.11
CA MET A 69 1.30 -13.61 -1.25
C MET A 69 1.43 -14.05 0.21
N MET A 70 2.40 -13.51 0.91
CA MET A 70 2.65 -13.77 2.33
C MET A 70 2.52 -12.49 3.15
N VAL A 71 1.78 -12.55 4.26
CA VAL A 71 1.70 -11.46 5.25
C VAL A 71 2.61 -11.82 6.41
N HIS A 72 3.57 -10.95 6.73
CA HIS A 72 4.50 -11.15 7.83
C HIS A 72 4.04 -10.41 9.09
N ASP A 73 4.15 -11.08 10.23
CA ASP A 73 3.95 -10.48 11.55
C ASP A 73 5.07 -9.48 11.90
N LYS A 74 4.98 -8.87 13.08
CA LYS A 74 5.99 -7.92 13.57
C LYS A 74 7.36 -8.53 13.85
N GLN A 75 7.42 -9.83 14.09
CA GLN A 75 8.64 -10.60 14.32
C GLN A 75 9.31 -10.99 12.98
N GLY A 76 8.56 -10.91 11.89
CA GLY A 76 8.97 -11.25 10.53
C GLY A 76 8.59 -12.67 10.12
N ASN A 77 7.83 -13.41 10.94
CA ASN A 77 7.33 -14.73 10.58
C ASN A 77 6.14 -14.59 9.62
N VAL A 78 5.94 -15.60 8.78
CA VAL A 78 4.77 -15.67 7.91
C VAL A 78 3.53 -15.96 8.77
N ALA A 79 2.65 -14.97 8.90
CA ALA A 79 1.39 -15.10 9.62
C ALA A 79 0.28 -15.67 8.72
N ARG A 80 0.40 -15.47 7.40
CA ARG A 80 -0.59 -15.92 6.41
C ARG A 80 0.03 -16.06 5.03
N THR A 81 -0.44 -17.04 4.27
CA THR A 81 -0.12 -17.24 2.86
C THR A 81 -1.42 -17.37 2.08
N GLU A 82 -1.53 -16.70 0.94
CA GLU A 82 -2.61 -16.84 -0.03
C GLU A 82 -2.00 -17.13 -1.39
N LYS A 83 -2.64 -18.00 -2.18
CA LYS A 83 -2.23 -18.22 -3.57
C LYS A 83 -2.76 -17.09 -4.43
N MET A 84 -1.94 -16.59 -5.35
CA MET A 84 -2.35 -15.57 -6.30
C MET A 84 -3.48 -16.05 -7.22
N SER A 85 -3.57 -17.35 -7.49
CA SER A 85 -4.68 -17.96 -8.23
C SER A 85 -6.04 -17.79 -7.55
N ASP A 86 -6.06 -17.55 -6.24
CA ASP A 86 -7.29 -17.39 -5.46
C ASP A 86 -7.77 -15.93 -5.42
N PHE A 87 -7.05 -15.02 -6.08
CA PHE A 87 -7.36 -13.60 -6.08
C PHE A 87 -8.47 -13.31 -7.09
N ASN A 88 -9.52 -12.63 -6.64
CA ASN A 88 -10.57 -12.14 -7.52
C ASN A 88 -10.10 -10.90 -8.29
N PHE A 89 -9.42 -9.99 -7.59
CA PHE A 89 -8.91 -8.75 -8.16
C PHE A 89 -7.83 -8.13 -7.27
N VAL A 90 -7.04 -7.23 -7.85
CA VAL A 90 -6.24 -6.25 -7.12
C VAL A 90 -6.53 -4.86 -7.67
N GLN A 91 -6.94 -3.95 -6.79
CA GLN A 91 -7.17 -2.56 -7.12
C GLN A 91 -6.04 -1.69 -6.56
N PHE A 92 -5.32 -1.01 -7.44
CA PHE A 92 -4.32 -0.01 -7.09
C PHE A 92 -4.95 1.37 -7.17
N GLY A 93 -4.80 2.17 -6.11
CA GLY A 93 -5.29 3.53 -6.07
C GLY A 93 -4.30 4.48 -5.42
N ALA A 94 -4.77 5.70 -5.17
CA ALA A 94 -4.00 6.72 -4.50
C ALA A 94 -4.85 7.41 -3.44
N ILE A 95 -4.23 7.75 -2.31
CA ILE A 95 -4.82 8.63 -1.31
C ILE A 95 -3.98 9.89 -1.16
N ARG A 96 -4.67 11.03 -1.06
CA ARG A 96 -4.06 12.33 -0.72
C ARG A 96 -3.92 12.48 0.78
N THR A 97 -2.70 12.73 1.25
CA THR A 97 -2.31 12.82 2.66
C THR A 97 -1.64 14.18 2.92
N MET A 98 -1.66 14.67 4.17
CA MET A 98 -0.96 15.91 4.54
C MET A 98 0.35 15.60 5.28
N PRO A 99 1.49 16.19 4.89
CA PRO A 99 2.70 16.17 5.69
C PRO A 99 2.58 17.13 6.88
N ILE A 100 3.53 17.00 7.82
CA ILE A 100 3.60 17.77 9.07
C ILE A 100 3.75 19.29 8.83
N ALA A 101 4.21 19.71 7.65
CA ALA A 101 4.38 21.12 7.29
C ALA A 101 3.67 21.45 5.95
N PRO A 102 2.69 22.38 5.93
CA PRO A 102 2.17 22.99 4.71
C PRO A 102 3.29 23.64 3.88
N PRO A 103 3.15 23.82 2.54
CA PRO A 103 1.93 23.72 1.74
C PRO A 103 1.83 22.46 0.83
N ALA A 104 2.68 21.45 1.00
CA ALA A 104 2.71 20.30 0.08
C ALA A 104 1.68 19.23 0.45
N TYR A 105 0.96 18.67 -0.52
CA TYR A 105 0.29 17.38 -0.35
C TYR A 105 1.27 16.24 -0.62
N THR A 106 1.03 15.08 -0.02
CA THR A 106 1.71 13.82 -0.36
C THR A 106 0.68 12.83 -0.88
N TYR A 107 1.09 11.94 -1.79
CA TYR A 107 0.26 10.82 -2.22
C TYR A 107 0.87 9.48 -1.84
N SER A 108 0.04 8.58 -1.32
CA SER A 108 0.40 7.19 -1.04
C SER A 108 -0.46 6.24 -1.87
N MET A 109 0.16 5.17 -2.35
CA MET A 109 -0.52 4.11 -3.10
C MET A 109 -1.35 3.27 -2.14
N THR A 110 -2.61 3.07 -2.48
CA THR A 110 -3.45 2.04 -1.88
C THR A 110 -3.44 0.79 -2.74
N MET A 111 -3.52 -0.36 -2.10
CA MET A 111 -3.68 -1.64 -2.78
C MET A 111 -4.73 -2.45 -2.03
N VAL A 112 -5.81 -2.77 -2.73
CA VAL A 112 -6.88 -3.64 -2.22
C VAL A 112 -6.78 -4.98 -2.93
N ILE A 113 -6.65 -6.06 -2.18
CA ILE A 113 -6.55 -7.42 -2.73
C ILE A 113 -7.79 -8.18 -2.29
N GLY A 114 -8.63 -8.57 -3.23
CA GLY A 114 -9.77 -9.45 -2.98
C GLY A 114 -9.36 -10.91 -3.12
N VAL A 115 -9.47 -11.68 -2.05
CA VAL A 115 -9.19 -13.13 -2.02
C VAL A 115 -10.42 -13.84 -1.47
N GLN A 116 -11.21 -14.44 -2.36
CA GLN A 116 -12.52 -15.01 -2.04
C GLN A 116 -13.42 -13.99 -1.32
N GLU A 117 -13.79 -14.23 -0.06
CA GLU A 117 -14.61 -13.33 0.77
C GLU A 117 -13.77 -12.39 1.65
N ARG A 118 -12.44 -12.37 1.48
CA ARG A 118 -11.50 -11.60 2.30
C ARG A 118 -10.86 -10.49 1.49
N PHE A 119 -10.54 -9.40 2.18
CA PHE A 119 -9.91 -8.22 1.58
C PHE A 119 -8.68 -7.82 2.37
N TYR A 120 -7.59 -7.50 1.66
CA TYR A 120 -6.40 -6.89 2.24
C TYR A 120 -6.33 -5.44 1.80
N TYR A 121 -6.09 -4.54 2.74
CA TYR A 121 -6.03 -3.10 2.53
C TYR A 121 -4.64 -2.60 2.88
N VAL A 122 -3.80 -2.46 1.86
CA VAL A 122 -2.40 -2.10 2.00
C VAL A 122 -2.19 -0.65 1.62
N LEU A 123 -1.34 0.03 2.37
CA LEU A 123 -0.86 1.37 2.07
C LEU A 123 0.67 1.35 1.89
N ASN A 124 1.16 1.93 0.80
CA ASN A 124 2.58 2.03 0.52
C ASN A 124 2.91 3.37 -0.15
N PRO A 125 4.02 4.04 0.21
CA PRO A 125 4.38 5.29 -0.44
C PRO A 125 4.91 5.10 -1.87
N ASN A 126 5.31 3.91 -2.28
CA ASN A 126 6.01 3.67 -3.54
C ASN A 126 5.11 3.05 -4.61
N PHE A 127 4.84 3.80 -5.66
CA PHE A 127 4.00 3.41 -6.79
C PHE A 127 4.70 2.47 -7.78
N MET A 128 6.01 2.24 -7.68
CA MET A 128 6.70 1.22 -8.49
C MET A 128 6.17 -0.19 -8.21
N VAL A 129 5.55 -0.41 -7.06
CA VAL A 129 4.86 -1.67 -6.76
C VAL A 129 3.84 -2.00 -7.84
N PHE A 130 3.09 -1.02 -8.35
CA PHE A 130 2.16 -1.21 -9.46
C PHE A 130 2.85 -1.82 -10.69
N GLN A 131 3.98 -1.23 -11.10
CA GLN A 131 4.73 -1.67 -12.27
C GLN A 131 5.33 -3.08 -12.10
N ARG A 132 5.76 -3.41 -10.88
CA ARG A 132 6.37 -4.71 -10.55
C ARG A 132 5.34 -5.82 -10.39
N LEU A 133 4.22 -5.53 -9.74
CA LEU A 133 3.25 -6.55 -9.33
C LEU A 133 2.15 -6.78 -10.40
N SER A 134 1.78 -5.75 -11.17
CA SER A 134 0.72 -5.90 -12.20
C SER A 134 1.02 -6.98 -13.25
N PRO A 135 2.26 -7.14 -13.77
CA PRO A 135 2.58 -8.21 -14.69
C PRO A 135 2.38 -9.61 -14.07
N LEU A 136 2.83 -9.81 -12.82
CA LEU A 136 2.66 -11.07 -12.09
C LEU A 136 1.18 -11.39 -11.88
N LEU A 137 0.39 -10.41 -11.43
CA LEU A 137 -1.06 -10.56 -11.26
C LEU A 137 -1.75 -10.93 -12.56
N LYS A 138 -1.42 -10.26 -13.67
CA LYS A 138 -1.99 -10.54 -14.99
C LYS A 138 -1.61 -11.93 -15.51
N GLN A 139 -0.39 -12.40 -15.25
CA GLN A 139 0.05 -13.75 -15.61
C GLN A 139 -0.78 -14.82 -14.90
N GLN A 140 -1.18 -14.56 -13.65
CA GLN A 140 -2.04 -15.44 -12.85
C GLN A 140 -3.55 -15.26 -13.16
N GLY A 141 -3.90 -14.46 -14.17
CA GLY A 141 -5.30 -14.21 -14.55
C GLY A 141 -6.07 -13.28 -13.60
N VAL A 142 -5.39 -12.58 -12.70
CA VAL A 142 -6.01 -11.68 -11.72
C VAL A 142 -6.41 -10.36 -12.38
N THR A 143 -7.63 -9.91 -12.10
CA THR A 143 -8.12 -8.60 -12.59
C THR A 143 -7.36 -7.48 -11.87
N VAL A 144 -6.68 -6.62 -12.64
CA VAL A 144 -5.99 -5.43 -12.11
C VAL A 144 -6.82 -4.19 -12.39
N GLU A 145 -7.22 -3.48 -11.34
CA GLU A 145 -8.00 -2.25 -11.43
C GLU A 145 -7.11 -1.04 -11.09
N ASP A 146 -7.19 0.01 -11.91
CA ASP A 146 -6.39 1.23 -11.78
C ASP A 146 -7.25 2.50 -11.94
N PRO A 147 -8.09 2.85 -10.96
CA PRO A 147 -8.91 4.08 -10.99
C PRO A 147 -8.12 5.38 -11.15
N PHE A 148 -6.83 5.37 -10.84
CA PHE A 148 -6.02 6.59 -10.73
C PHE A 148 -5.00 6.73 -11.86
N ASP A 149 -5.09 5.85 -12.87
CA ASP A 149 -4.19 5.84 -14.02
C ASP A 149 -2.72 5.82 -13.58
N ILE A 150 -2.41 5.00 -12.57
CA ILE A 150 -1.06 4.77 -12.07
C ILE A 150 -0.17 4.20 -13.18
N ALA A 151 -0.74 3.46 -14.13
CA ALA A 151 -0.02 2.98 -15.32
C ALA A 151 0.64 4.12 -16.11
N SER A 152 0.02 5.30 -16.16
CA SER A 152 0.54 6.49 -16.85
C SER A 152 1.40 7.39 -15.94
N LEU A 153 1.67 6.98 -14.70
CA LEU A 153 2.58 7.71 -13.81
C LEU A 153 4.01 7.68 -14.39
N PRO A 154 4.63 8.83 -14.69
CA PRO A 154 5.95 8.86 -15.32
C PRO A 154 7.06 8.24 -14.46
N SER A 155 7.07 8.58 -13.17
CA SER A 155 8.02 8.06 -12.19
C SER A 155 7.47 8.25 -10.76
N ASN A 156 8.03 7.51 -9.79
CA ASN A 156 7.64 7.69 -8.40
C ASN A 156 8.10 9.06 -7.86
N GLU A 157 9.17 9.62 -8.39
CA GLU A 157 9.67 10.97 -8.09
C GLU A 157 8.70 12.07 -8.56
N GLU A 158 8.00 11.85 -9.68
CA GLU A 158 7.03 12.80 -10.24
C GLU A 158 5.61 12.62 -9.71
N ARG A 159 5.38 11.66 -8.80
CA ARG A 159 4.05 11.31 -8.28
C ARG A 159 3.28 12.51 -7.71
N GLU A 160 3.96 13.40 -6.99
CA GLU A 160 3.30 14.53 -6.35
C GLU A 160 2.79 15.51 -7.40
N ASN A 161 3.63 15.84 -8.39
CA ASN A 161 3.25 16.72 -9.50
C ASN A 161 2.13 16.12 -10.35
N TYR A 162 2.20 14.81 -10.60
CA TYR A 162 1.20 14.07 -11.34
C TYR A 162 -0.18 14.13 -10.65
N PHE A 163 -0.25 13.70 -9.39
CA PHE A 163 -1.51 13.65 -8.68
C PHE A 163 -2.03 15.04 -8.27
N ASN A 164 -1.16 16.03 -8.03
CA ASN A 164 -1.61 17.42 -7.82
C ASN A 164 -2.41 17.96 -9.02
N LYS A 165 -2.07 17.55 -10.25
CA LYS A 165 -2.79 17.96 -11.46
C LYS A 165 -4.10 17.20 -11.66
N PHE A 166 -4.11 15.89 -11.41
CA PHE A 166 -5.19 15.01 -11.88
C PHE A 166 -6.04 14.38 -10.77
N TYR A 167 -5.65 14.43 -9.49
CA TYR A 167 -6.31 13.67 -8.42
C TYR A 167 -7.80 14.01 -8.28
N VAL A 168 -8.16 15.30 -8.23
CA VAL A 168 -9.56 15.74 -8.05
C VAL A 168 -10.46 15.24 -9.19
N GLU A 169 -9.93 15.15 -10.40
CA GLU A 169 -10.64 14.59 -11.53
C GLU A 169 -10.78 13.07 -11.39
N ARG A 170 -9.68 12.39 -11.07
CA ARG A 170 -9.63 10.92 -10.98
C ARG A 170 -10.44 10.32 -9.84
N ILE A 171 -10.65 11.05 -8.74
CA ILE A 171 -11.53 10.56 -7.68
C ILE A 171 -13.01 10.57 -8.08
N LYS A 172 -13.41 11.33 -9.11
CA LYS A 172 -14.82 11.41 -9.53
C LYS A 172 -15.27 10.03 -10.00
N GLY A 173 -16.41 9.56 -9.49
CA GLY A 173 -16.91 8.21 -9.79
C GLY A 173 -16.22 7.08 -9.00
N THR A 174 -15.23 7.41 -8.16
CA THR A 174 -14.70 6.50 -7.15
C THR A 174 -15.34 6.79 -5.79
N ASN A 175 -15.04 5.97 -4.80
CA ASN A 175 -15.40 6.21 -3.40
C ASN A 175 -14.18 6.53 -2.51
N TYR A 176 -13.08 6.95 -3.12
CA TYR A 176 -11.91 7.43 -2.38
C TYR A 176 -12.21 8.78 -1.74
N PRO A 177 -11.72 9.01 -0.51
CA PRO A 177 -11.87 10.32 0.11
C PRO A 177 -11.06 11.37 -0.65
N LEU A 178 -11.59 12.60 -0.68
CA LEU A 178 -10.84 13.76 -1.17
C LEU A 178 -9.51 13.90 -0.44
N GLN A 179 -9.49 13.61 0.85
CA GLN A 179 -8.32 13.78 1.69
C GLN A 179 -8.41 12.90 2.94
N LEU A 180 -7.26 12.40 3.38
CA LEU A 180 -7.12 11.77 4.69
C LEU A 180 -6.29 12.63 5.62
N LYS A 181 -6.79 12.81 6.85
CA LYS A 181 -6.01 13.36 7.97
C LYS A 181 -5.10 12.26 8.51
N TRP A 182 -4.04 11.96 7.78
CA TRP A 182 -3.05 10.96 8.13
C TRP A 182 -1.66 11.59 8.13
N MET A 183 -0.89 11.33 9.20
CA MET A 183 0.51 11.70 9.29
C MET A 183 1.36 10.48 8.91
N PRO A 184 2.04 10.46 7.76
CA PRO A 184 3.00 9.42 7.47
C PRO A 184 4.13 9.51 8.51
N PHE A 185 4.21 8.54 9.42
CA PHE A 185 5.37 8.39 10.30
C PHE A 185 6.64 8.20 9.44
N LEU A 186 7.72 8.83 9.87
CA LEU A 186 9.08 8.63 9.35
C LEU A 186 9.45 7.14 9.40
N ILE A 187 9.42 6.43 8.26
CA ILE A 187 9.94 5.05 8.12
C ILE A 187 11.46 5.07 7.89
#